data_AF-G4Q3Q0-F1
#
_entry.id   AF-G4Q3Q0-F1
#
_cell.length_a   1.000
_cell.length_b   1.000
_cell.length_c   1.000
_cell.angle_alpha   90.00
_cell.angle_beta   90.00
_cell.angle_gamma   90.00
#
_symmetry.space_group_name_H-M   'P 1'
#
loop_
_entity.id
_entity.type
_entity.pdbx_description
1 polymer ?
#
loop_
_entity_poly.entity_id
_entity_poly.type
_entity_poly.pdbx_seq_one_letter_code
_entity_poly.pdbx_strand_id
1 'polypeptide(L)'
;MELNRAVVQCPNCHAKTDRIKDYRWQRIAIGSILHQQAFVRLHKRRYVCPCCGRTFFETVPFLQRYQRKSKESADADYGVVFSKRRSFTDIAADFHTSTTTVIRYFDRLHFPHPQHLPQVLAMDEFRGNAHGQKYQVSITDVEHNELIDILPRRDADWIIRYFLRYPKAERRRVRYVVMDMSVPFSFCL
;
A
#
# COMPACT_ATOMS: atom_id res chain seq x y z
N MET A 1 8.27 -5.96 -28.86
CA MET A 1 8.79 -7.11 -28.10
C MET A 1 7.76 -8.22 -28.13
N GLU A 2 8.24 -9.45 -28.30
CA GLU A 2 7.43 -10.67 -28.24
C GLU A 2 8.19 -11.69 -27.36
N LEU A 3 7.46 -12.49 -26.59
CA LEU A 3 8.08 -13.53 -25.75
C LEU A 3 8.29 -14.81 -26.58
N ASN A 4 9.16 -15.71 -26.13
CA ASN A 4 9.27 -17.02 -26.76
C ASN A 4 7.95 -17.80 -26.60
N ARG A 5 7.50 -18.49 -27.65
CA ARG A 5 6.33 -19.35 -27.58
C ARG A 5 6.62 -20.52 -26.64
N ALA A 6 5.65 -20.86 -25.80
CA ALA A 6 5.75 -21.97 -24.87
C ALA A 6 4.42 -22.70 -24.78
N VAL A 7 4.48 -23.98 -24.39
CA VAL A 7 3.29 -24.74 -23.99
C VAL A 7 2.83 -24.22 -22.64
N VAL A 8 1.58 -23.79 -22.54
CA VAL A 8 1.00 -23.19 -21.33
C VAL A 8 -0.12 -24.05 -20.78
N GLN A 9 -0.34 -24.00 -19.46
CA GLN A 9 -1.47 -24.67 -18.82
C GLN A 9 -2.70 -23.77 -18.82
N CYS A 10 -3.86 -24.35 -19.12
CA CYS A 10 -5.13 -23.64 -19.03
C CYS A 10 -5.42 -23.26 -17.57
N PRO A 11 -5.71 -21.99 -17.25
CA PRO A 11 -6.02 -21.56 -15.89
C PRO A 11 -7.37 -22.07 -15.37
N ASN A 12 -8.13 -22.82 -16.18
CA ASN A 12 -9.44 -23.37 -15.80
C ASN A 12 -9.46 -24.88 -15.64
N CYS A 13 -8.87 -25.63 -16.58
CA CYS A 13 -8.86 -27.11 -16.56
C CYS A 13 -7.45 -27.70 -16.50
N HIS A 14 -6.41 -26.87 -16.40
CA HIS A 14 -5.00 -27.25 -16.33
C HIS A 14 -4.44 -28.06 -17.52
N ALA A 15 -5.26 -28.35 -18.54
CA ALA A 15 -4.81 -28.95 -19.78
C ALA A 15 -3.74 -28.08 -20.47
N LYS A 16 -2.68 -28.74 -20.96
CA LYS A 16 -1.61 -28.09 -21.73
C LYS A 16 -2.14 -27.67 -23.10
N THR A 17 -1.78 -26.47 -23.55
CA THR A 17 -2.10 -25.95 -24.86
C THR A 17 -0.97 -25.06 -25.35
N ASP A 18 -0.70 -25.11 -26.64
CA ASP A 18 0.12 -24.15 -27.38
C ASP A 18 -0.71 -23.46 -28.48
N ARG A 19 -2.03 -23.72 -28.52
CA ARG A 19 -2.93 -23.21 -29.54
C ARG A 19 -3.21 -21.73 -29.31
N ILE A 20 -2.77 -20.92 -30.26
CA ILE A 20 -2.96 -19.47 -30.27
C ILE A 20 -4.30 -19.16 -30.97
N LYS A 21 -5.11 -18.32 -30.34
CA LYS A 21 -6.34 -17.79 -30.91
C LYS A 21 -6.07 -16.51 -31.70
N ASP A 22 -5.43 -15.54 -31.04
CA ASP A 22 -5.15 -14.23 -31.60
C ASP A 22 -3.93 -13.60 -30.91
N TYR A 23 -3.51 -12.47 -31.46
CA TYR A 23 -2.47 -11.61 -30.89
C TYR A 23 -3.04 -10.24 -30.57
N ARG A 24 -2.43 -9.56 -29.60
CA ARG A 24 -2.79 -8.19 -29.24
C ARG A 24 -1.55 -7.35 -28.98
N TRP A 25 -1.51 -6.16 -29.55
CA TRP A 25 -0.53 -5.16 -29.16
C TRP A 25 -0.95 -4.45 -27.87
N GLN A 26 -0.02 -4.31 -26.94
CA GLN A 26 -0.20 -3.59 -25.69
C GLN A 26 1.01 -2.69 -25.44
N ARG A 27 0.74 -1.41 -25.17
CA ARG A 27 1.75 -0.45 -24.73
C ARG A 27 1.92 -0.57 -23.22
N ILE A 28 3.16 -0.77 -22.76
CA ILE A 28 3.53 -0.95 -21.36
C ILE A 28 4.50 0.16 -20.97
N ALA A 29 4.20 0.88 -19.90
CA ALA A 29 5.12 1.80 -19.25
C ALA A 29 6.21 1.00 -18.50
N ILE A 30 7.49 1.25 -18.79
CA ILE A 30 8.61 0.51 -18.19
C ILE A 30 9.47 1.34 -17.24
N GLY A 31 9.28 2.66 -17.21
CA GLY A 31 10.02 3.59 -16.36
C GLY A 31 10.16 4.96 -17.03
N SER A 32 11.10 5.76 -16.56
CA SER A 32 11.44 7.07 -17.14
C SER A 32 12.88 7.03 -17.66
N ILE A 33 13.10 7.53 -18.87
CA ILE A 33 14.43 7.71 -19.48
C ILE A 33 14.54 9.19 -19.81
N LEU A 34 15.58 9.87 -19.32
CA LEU A 34 15.80 11.31 -19.54
C LEU A 34 14.55 12.16 -19.19
N HIS A 35 13.89 11.85 -18.05
CA HIS A 35 12.66 12.50 -17.59
C HIS A 35 11.44 12.36 -18.51
N GLN A 36 11.48 11.41 -19.45
CA GLN A 36 10.34 11.06 -20.29
C GLN A 36 9.91 9.62 -20.03
N GLN A 37 8.60 9.41 -19.93
CA GLN A 37 8.02 8.08 -19.76
C GLN A 37 8.43 7.17 -20.93
N ALA A 38 9.15 6.10 -20.62
CA ALA A 38 9.55 5.07 -21.56
C ALA A 38 8.47 3.99 -21.68
N PHE A 39 8.28 3.50 -22.90
CA PHE A 39 7.28 2.49 -23.22
C PHE A 39 7.85 1.36 -24.05
N VAL A 40 7.36 0.14 -23.79
CA VAL A 40 7.56 -1.03 -24.66
C VAL A 40 6.22 -1.39 -25.30
N ARG A 41 6.24 -1.68 -26.60
CA ARG A 41 5.11 -2.33 -27.28
C ARG A 41 5.28 -3.84 -27.19
N LEU A 42 4.43 -4.47 -26.40
CA LEU A 42 4.35 -5.91 -26.25
C LEU A 42 3.34 -6.49 -27.25
N HIS A 43 3.78 -7.46 -28.03
CA HIS A 43 2.94 -8.30 -28.86
C HIS A 43 2.57 -9.53 -28.04
N LYS A 44 1.37 -9.54 -27.44
CA LYS A 44 0.95 -10.61 -26.54
C LYS A 44 0.08 -11.65 -27.25
N ARG A 45 0.28 -12.91 -26.91
CA ARG A 45 -0.53 -14.04 -27.40
C ARG A 45 -1.74 -14.26 -26.51
N ARG A 46 -2.87 -14.59 -27.14
CA ARG A 46 -4.05 -15.15 -26.48
C ARG A 46 -4.17 -16.60 -26.86
N TYR A 47 -4.04 -17.48 -25.88
CA TYR A 47 -4.23 -18.92 -26.05
C TYR A 47 -5.71 -19.29 -25.98
N VAL A 48 -6.05 -20.42 -26.59
CA VAL A 48 -7.34 -21.11 -26.43
C VAL A 48 -7.09 -22.54 -25.95
N CYS A 49 -7.85 -22.96 -24.94
CA CYS A 49 -7.78 -24.32 -24.44
C CYS A 49 -8.58 -25.26 -25.36
N PRO A 50 -7.98 -26.35 -25.87
CA PRO A 50 -8.71 -27.34 -26.68
C PRO A 50 -9.68 -28.18 -25.85
N CYS A 51 -9.43 -28.35 -24.54
CA CYS A 51 -10.29 -29.15 -23.65
C CYS A 51 -11.57 -28.41 -23.22
N CYS A 52 -11.47 -27.13 -22.81
CA CYS A 52 -12.63 -26.39 -22.29
C CYS A 52 -13.02 -25.14 -23.11
N GLY A 53 -12.37 -24.87 -24.24
CA GLY A 53 -12.66 -23.73 -25.12
C GLY A 53 -12.33 -22.34 -24.56
N ARG A 54 -11.93 -22.23 -23.29
CA ARG A 54 -11.62 -20.93 -22.67
C ARG A 54 -10.37 -20.30 -23.24
N THR A 55 -10.35 -18.96 -23.26
CA THR A 55 -9.23 -18.17 -23.78
C THR A 55 -8.55 -17.38 -22.68
N PHE A 56 -7.24 -17.21 -22.78
CA PHE A 56 -6.44 -16.50 -21.78
C PHE A 56 -5.18 -15.92 -22.40
N PHE A 57 -4.65 -14.85 -21.82
CA PHE A 57 -3.40 -14.23 -22.29
C PHE A 57 -2.18 -14.97 -21.73
N GLU A 58 -1.07 -14.89 -22.45
CA GLU A 58 0.21 -15.38 -21.95
C GLU A 58 0.66 -14.62 -20.68
N THR A 59 1.38 -15.32 -19.82
CA THR A 59 1.95 -14.71 -18.61
C THR A 59 3.24 -14.01 -18.98
N VAL A 60 3.35 -12.74 -18.61
CA VAL A 60 4.50 -11.89 -18.92
C VAL A 60 5.28 -11.67 -17.62
N PRO A 61 6.56 -12.08 -17.51
CA PRO A 61 7.29 -12.07 -16.23
C PRO A 61 7.33 -10.72 -15.53
N PHE A 62 7.56 -9.64 -16.28
CA PHE A 62 7.69 -8.27 -15.76
C PHE A 62 6.37 -7.49 -15.69
N LEU A 63 5.22 -8.10 -16.04
CA LEU A 63 3.92 -7.42 -16.07
C LEU A 63 2.86 -8.19 -15.29
N GLN A 64 2.24 -7.56 -14.31
CA GLN A 64 1.10 -8.14 -13.61
C GLN A 64 -0.16 -8.18 -14.48
N ARG A 65 -1.06 -9.13 -14.21
CA ARG A 65 -2.33 -9.28 -14.95
C ARG A 65 -3.14 -7.98 -14.87
N TYR A 66 -3.68 -7.56 -16.02
CA TYR A 66 -4.44 -6.31 -16.20
C TYR A 66 -3.67 -5.00 -15.99
N GLN A 67 -2.37 -5.05 -15.69
CA GLN A 67 -1.56 -3.83 -15.56
C GLN A 67 -1.02 -3.36 -16.91
N ARG A 68 -0.70 -2.07 -16.98
CA ARG A 68 -0.07 -1.41 -18.14
C ARG A 68 1.27 -0.74 -17.78
N LYS A 69 1.77 -1.01 -16.58
CA LYS A 69 3.07 -0.56 -16.06
C LYS A 69 3.84 -1.80 -15.58
N SER A 70 5.14 -1.86 -15.85
CA SER A 70 5.99 -2.98 -15.38
C SER A 70 6.02 -3.03 -13.85
N LYS A 71 6.34 -4.21 -13.31
CA LYS A 71 6.49 -4.39 -11.86
C LYS A 71 7.55 -3.45 -11.30
N GLU A 72 8.70 -3.40 -11.95
CA GLU A 72 9.86 -2.61 -11.53
C GLU A 72 9.52 -1.10 -11.51
N SER A 73 8.78 -0.62 -12.52
CA SER A 73 8.34 0.78 -12.54
C SER A 73 7.31 1.05 -11.48
N ALA A 74 6.37 0.14 -11.23
CA ALA A 74 5.40 0.31 -10.15
C ALA A 74 6.10 0.34 -8.78
N ASP A 75 7.05 -0.57 -8.54
CA ASP A 75 7.81 -0.65 -7.29
C ASP A 75 8.67 0.61 -7.05
N ALA A 76 9.22 1.19 -8.12
CA ALA A 76 9.90 2.49 -8.05
C ALA A 76 8.94 3.62 -7.65
N ASP A 77 7.73 3.66 -8.21
CA ASP A 77 6.70 4.63 -7.78
C ASP A 77 6.44 4.47 -6.27
N TYR A 78 6.26 3.22 -5.80
CA TYR A 78 6.04 2.92 -4.38
C TYR A 78 7.18 3.45 -3.51
N GLY A 79 8.43 3.08 -3.76
CA GLY A 79 9.56 3.48 -2.90
C GLY A 79 9.69 4.99 -2.71
N VAL A 80 9.33 5.76 -3.73
CA VAL A 80 9.49 7.22 -3.74
C VAL A 80 8.34 7.93 -3.04
N VAL A 81 7.13 7.34 -2.98
CA VAL A 81 6.02 7.79 -2.11
C VAL A 81 6.48 7.85 -0.64
N PHE A 82 7.40 6.98 -0.22
CA PHE A 82 7.86 6.89 1.18
C PHE A 82 9.05 7.77 1.54
N SER A 83 9.83 8.18 0.55
CA SER A 83 11.16 8.77 0.80
C SER A 83 11.13 10.20 1.34
N LYS A 84 10.09 10.99 1.02
CA LYS A 84 10.04 12.44 1.32
C LYS A 84 8.61 12.91 1.50
N ARG A 85 8.42 13.90 2.38
CA ARG A 85 7.14 14.61 2.54
C ARG A 85 6.83 15.41 1.27
N ARG A 86 5.98 14.86 0.41
CA ARG A 86 5.54 15.47 -0.85
C ARG A 86 4.05 15.26 -1.05
N SER A 87 3.44 16.12 -1.86
CA SER A 87 2.03 15.97 -2.19
C SER A 87 1.83 14.80 -3.16
N PHE A 88 0.64 14.20 -3.16
CA PHE A 88 0.30 13.16 -4.15
C PHE A 88 0.35 13.67 -5.59
N THR A 89 0.11 14.98 -5.80
CA THR A 89 0.24 15.66 -7.09
C THR A 89 1.69 15.70 -7.59
N ASP A 90 2.64 16.03 -6.71
CA ASP A 90 4.06 16.09 -7.10
C ASP A 90 4.58 14.69 -7.43
N ILE A 91 4.23 13.71 -6.60
CA ILE A 91 4.59 12.30 -6.83
C ILE A 91 3.97 11.81 -8.16
N ALA A 92 2.71 12.16 -8.43
CA ALA A 92 2.05 11.76 -9.67
C ALA A 92 2.75 12.33 -10.91
N ALA A 93 3.23 13.58 -10.83
CA ALA A 93 3.98 14.23 -11.89
C ALA A 93 5.32 13.54 -12.18
N ASP A 94 6.08 13.20 -11.13
CA ASP A 94 7.37 12.49 -11.26
C ASP A 94 7.24 11.14 -11.98
N PHE A 95 6.12 10.43 -11.76
CA PHE A 95 5.88 9.08 -12.25
C PHE A 95 4.93 8.99 -13.45
N HIS A 96 4.61 10.14 -14.05
CA HIS A 96 3.68 10.26 -15.17
C HIS A 96 2.39 9.43 -14.98
N THR A 97 1.83 9.50 -13.76
CA THR A 97 0.65 8.74 -13.35
C THR A 97 -0.43 9.69 -12.84
N SER A 98 -1.63 9.17 -12.58
CA SER A 98 -2.69 9.98 -11.97
C SER A 98 -2.48 10.06 -10.45
N THR A 99 -2.87 11.19 -9.85
CA THR A 99 -2.96 11.36 -8.39
C THR A 99 -3.76 10.24 -7.74
N THR A 100 -4.88 9.85 -8.36
CA THR A 100 -5.72 8.74 -7.91
C THR A 100 -4.98 7.40 -7.88
N THR A 101 -4.03 7.18 -8.80
CA THR A 101 -3.23 5.95 -8.80
C THR A 101 -2.23 5.96 -7.65
N VAL A 102 -1.60 7.10 -7.38
CA VAL A 102 -0.71 7.29 -6.21
C VAL A 102 -1.47 7.08 -4.90
N ILE A 103 -2.68 7.65 -4.77
CA ILE A 103 -3.55 7.44 -3.60
C ILE A 103 -3.86 5.95 -3.43
N ARG A 104 -4.24 5.24 -4.49
CA ARG A 104 -4.49 3.78 -4.42
C ARG A 104 -3.25 2.98 -4.03
N TYR A 105 -2.06 3.45 -4.38
CA TYR A 105 -0.80 2.84 -3.95
C TYR A 105 -0.59 3.07 -2.46
N PHE A 106 -0.87 4.28 -1.98
CA PHE A 106 -0.83 4.63 -0.57
C PHE A 106 -1.88 3.84 0.25
N ASP A 107 -3.11 3.69 -0.24
CA ASP A 107 -4.18 2.98 0.47
C ASP A 107 -3.95 1.46 0.60
N ARG A 108 -3.07 0.89 -0.24
CA ARG A 108 -2.66 -0.51 -0.11
C ARG A 108 -1.69 -0.74 1.04
N LEU A 109 -1.18 0.33 1.62
CA LEU A 109 -0.27 0.24 2.75
C LEU A 109 -1.03 -0.22 3.98
N HIS A 110 -0.46 -1.21 4.63
CA HIS A 110 -0.94 -1.69 5.88
C HIS A 110 0.10 -1.36 6.94
N PHE A 111 -0.23 -0.45 7.83
CA PHE A 111 0.53 -0.21 9.04
C PHE A 111 -0.05 -1.16 10.11
N PRO A 112 0.69 -2.21 10.49
CA PRO A 112 0.19 -3.15 11.48
C PRO A 112 0.05 -2.43 12.83
N HIS A 113 -0.93 -2.88 13.63
CA HIS A 113 -1.05 -2.40 14.99
C HIS A 113 0.24 -2.73 15.77
N PRO A 114 0.85 -1.76 16.49
CA PRO A 114 2.02 -2.02 17.29
C PRO A 114 1.75 -3.13 18.30
N GLN A 115 2.73 -4.01 18.51
CA GLN A 115 2.57 -5.15 19.43
C GLN A 115 2.99 -4.83 20.86
N HIS A 116 3.79 -3.78 21.03
CA HIS A 116 4.42 -3.42 22.29
C HIS A 116 4.17 -1.97 22.65
N LEU A 117 4.06 -1.71 23.95
CA LEU A 117 3.99 -0.37 24.51
C LEU A 117 5.33 -0.03 25.21
N PRO A 118 5.78 1.23 25.16
CA PRO A 118 7.00 1.69 25.82
C PRO A 118 6.80 1.82 27.33
N GLN A 119 7.89 2.06 28.09
CA GLN A 119 7.76 2.36 29.51
C GLN A 119 7.28 3.80 29.76
N VAL A 120 7.69 4.73 28.90
CA VAL A 120 7.26 6.13 28.92
C VAL A 120 6.47 6.42 27.64
N LEU A 121 5.15 6.55 27.78
CA LEU A 121 4.24 6.82 26.68
C LEU A 121 3.80 8.28 26.72
N ALA A 122 3.81 8.97 25.59
CA ALA A 122 3.20 10.29 25.46
C ALA A 122 1.96 10.24 24.58
N MET A 123 0.95 11.03 24.95
CA MET A 123 -0.25 11.29 24.16
C MET A 123 -0.40 12.79 23.96
N ASP A 124 -0.51 13.21 22.70
CA ASP A 124 -0.71 14.62 22.36
C ASP A 124 -1.84 14.78 21.34
N GLU A 125 -2.61 15.87 21.49
CA GLU A 125 -3.72 16.20 20.60
C GLU A 125 -3.24 17.17 19.52
N PHE A 126 -3.41 16.78 18.26
CA PHE A 126 -3.13 17.67 17.14
C PHE A 126 -4.35 17.86 16.25
N ARG A 127 -4.46 19.06 15.68
CA ARG A 127 -5.52 19.38 14.74
C ARG A 127 -5.19 18.78 13.38
N GLY A 128 -6.11 18.00 12.84
CA GLY A 128 -6.03 17.50 11.48
C GLY A 128 -7.42 17.29 10.88
N ASN A 129 -7.45 16.88 9.61
CA ASN A 129 -8.68 16.77 8.83
C ASN A 129 -8.96 15.31 8.40
N ALA A 130 -8.44 14.33 9.14
CA ALA A 130 -8.62 12.91 8.83
C ALA A 130 -9.97 12.39 9.34
N HIS A 131 -10.64 11.53 8.56
CA HIS A 131 -11.85 10.79 8.95
C HIS A 131 -13.00 11.63 9.52
N GLY A 132 -13.15 12.89 9.09
CA GLY A 132 -14.23 13.79 9.53
C GLY A 132 -14.11 14.26 10.98
N GLN A 133 -12.98 14.02 11.65
CA GLN A 133 -12.69 14.52 12.99
C GLN A 133 -11.68 15.67 12.92
N LYS A 134 -11.89 16.70 13.75
CA LYS A 134 -11.04 17.90 13.79
C LYS A 134 -9.71 17.67 14.52
N TYR A 135 -9.68 16.68 15.41
CA TYR A 135 -8.55 16.41 16.29
C TYR A 135 -8.23 14.93 16.31
N GLN A 136 -6.94 14.62 16.23
CA GLN A 136 -6.37 13.29 16.31
C GLN A 136 -5.40 13.24 17.49
N VAL A 137 -5.06 12.03 17.94
CA VAL A 137 -4.14 11.84 19.06
C VAL A 137 -2.92 11.07 18.57
N SER A 138 -1.73 11.64 18.74
CA SER A 138 -0.47 10.91 18.51
C SER A 138 -0.07 10.17 19.77
N ILE A 139 0.29 8.90 19.64
CA ILE A 139 0.93 8.10 20.68
C ILE A 139 2.41 7.99 20.32
N THR A 140 3.28 8.38 21.24
CA THR A 140 4.73 8.36 21.04
C THR A 140 5.46 7.66 22.18
N ASP A 141 6.58 7.03 21.85
CA ASP A 141 7.59 6.59 22.80
C ASP A 141 8.49 7.79 23.11
N VAL A 142 8.49 8.22 24.37
CA VAL A 142 9.26 9.40 24.80
C VAL A 142 10.76 9.06 24.91
N GLU A 143 11.11 7.84 25.29
CA GLU A 143 12.51 7.44 25.51
C GLU A 143 13.26 7.36 24.17
N HIS A 144 12.60 6.80 23.15
CA HIS A 144 13.19 6.62 21.82
C HIS A 144 12.81 7.73 20.83
N ASN A 145 11.91 8.64 21.21
CA ASN A 145 11.37 9.69 20.35
C ASN A 145 10.73 9.13 19.06
N GLU A 146 9.95 8.06 19.20
CA GLU A 146 9.33 7.34 18.08
C GLU A 146 7.81 7.48 18.10
N LEU A 147 7.20 7.62 16.92
CA LEU A 147 5.75 7.58 16.76
C LEU A 147 5.27 6.13 16.77
N ILE A 148 4.41 5.80 17.72
CA ILE A 148 3.81 4.47 17.87
C ILE A 148 2.57 4.37 16.99
N ASP A 149 1.65 5.32 17.12
CA ASP A 149 0.38 5.29 16.39
C ASP A 149 -0.30 6.66 16.36
N ILE A 150 -1.27 6.82 15.45
CA ILE A 150 -2.15 8.00 15.37
C ILE A 150 -3.60 7.54 15.49
N LEU A 151 -4.27 7.96 16.56
CA LEU A 151 -5.67 7.64 16.78
C LEU A 151 -6.54 8.65 16.02
N PRO A 152 -7.58 8.18 15.32
CA PRO A 152 -8.43 9.04 14.50
C PRO A 152 -9.34 9.95 15.33
N ARG A 153 -9.51 9.68 16.62
CA ARG A 153 -10.41 10.40 17.53
C ARG A 153 -9.77 10.57 18.90
N ARG A 154 -10.15 11.64 19.59
CA ARG A 154 -9.67 12.00 20.93
C ARG A 154 -10.60 11.60 22.08
N ASP A 155 -11.72 10.94 21.79
CA ASP A 155 -12.68 10.57 22.82
C ASP A 155 -12.13 9.46 23.72
N ALA A 156 -12.40 9.58 25.02
CA ALA A 156 -11.82 8.70 26.04
C ALA A 156 -12.18 7.23 25.82
N ASP A 157 -13.43 6.93 25.45
CA ASP A 157 -13.88 5.58 25.14
C ASP A 157 -13.08 4.96 23.98
N TRP A 158 -12.79 5.72 22.93
CA TRP A 158 -11.95 5.26 21.82
C TRP A 158 -10.51 4.97 22.25
N ILE A 159 -9.92 5.83 23.07
CA ILE A 159 -8.55 5.67 23.56
C ILE A 159 -8.45 4.44 24.48
N ILE A 160 -9.41 4.27 25.40
CA ILE A 160 -9.47 3.08 26.25
C ILE A 160 -9.60 1.82 25.39
N ARG A 161 -10.51 1.79 24.41
CA ARG A 161 -10.66 0.65 23.49
C ARG A 161 -9.40 0.38 22.70
N TYR A 162 -8.68 1.41 22.28
CA TYR A 162 -7.39 1.28 21.61
C TYR A 162 -6.41 0.50 22.49
N PHE A 163 -6.21 0.93 23.74
CA PHE A 163 -5.27 0.29 24.66
C PHE A 163 -5.72 -1.10 25.13
N LEU A 164 -7.03 -1.35 25.22
CA LEU A 164 -7.56 -2.67 25.58
C LEU A 164 -7.24 -3.78 24.55
N ARG A 165 -6.82 -3.41 23.33
CA ARG A 165 -6.29 -4.39 22.35
C ARG A 165 -4.94 -4.96 22.75
N TYR A 166 -4.18 -4.26 23.60
CA TYR A 166 -2.92 -4.78 24.15
C TYR A 166 -3.18 -5.72 25.32
N PRO A 167 -2.45 -6.86 25.40
CA PRO A 167 -2.47 -7.74 26.55
C PRO A 167 -2.21 -6.97 27.85
N LYS A 168 -2.81 -7.44 28.96
CA LYS A 168 -2.64 -6.81 30.28
C LYS A 168 -1.17 -6.71 30.69
N ALA A 169 -0.34 -7.68 30.28
CA ALA A 169 1.11 -7.66 30.54
C ALA A 169 1.78 -6.45 29.87
N GLU A 170 1.46 -6.15 28.61
CA GLU A 170 2.02 -5.02 27.87
C GLU A 170 1.58 -3.68 28.48
N ARG A 171 0.29 -3.54 28.83
CA ARG A 171 -0.20 -2.34 29.50
C ARG A 171 0.48 -2.07 30.85
N ARG A 172 0.80 -3.12 31.60
CA ARG A 172 1.53 -3.01 32.88
C ARG A 172 3.00 -2.63 32.73
N ARG A 173 3.57 -2.69 31.53
CA ARG A 173 4.95 -2.24 31.26
C ARG A 173 5.05 -0.73 31.18
N VAL A 174 3.96 -0.05 30.80
CA VAL A 174 3.88 1.42 30.82
C VAL A 174 3.96 1.89 32.27
N ARG A 175 4.99 2.66 32.59
CA ARG A 175 5.25 3.21 33.93
C ARG A 175 4.83 4.66 34.04
N TYR A 176 5.03 5.40 32.96
CA TYR A 176 4.78 6.83 32.91
C TYR A 176 3.97 7.17 31.68
N VAL A 177 3.02 8.08 31.87
CA VAL A 177 2.21 8.62 30.78
C VAL A 177 2.34 10.13 30.83
N VAL A 178 2.80 10.70 29.73
CA VAL A 178 2.87 12.14 29.53
C VAL A 178 1.68 12.54 28.69
N MET A 179 0.81 13.38 29.22
CA MET A 179 -0.35 13.90 28.51
C MET A 179 -0.58 15.34 28.94
N ASP A 180 -1.13 16.16 28.05
CA ASP A 180 -1.68 17.45 28.46
C ASP A 180 -2.90 17.24 29.37
N MET A 181 -3.18 18.20 30.25
CA MET A 181 -4.32 18.19 31.17
C MET A 181 -5.65 18.49 30.47
N SER A 182 -5.88 17.86 29.32
CA SER A 182 -7.16 17.92 28.65
C SER A 182 -8.14 16.94 29.31
N VAL A 183 -9.37 17.42 29.55
CA VAL A 183 -10.44 16.64 30.20
C VAL A 183 -10.67 15.25 29.58
N PRO A 184 -10.61 15.07 28.24
CA PRO A 184 -10.72 13.76 27.61
C PRO A 184 -9.67 12.72 28.06
N PHE A 185 -8.45 13.13 28.42
CA PHE A 185 -7.37 12.18 28.71
C PHE A 185 -7.32 11.71 30.18
N SER A 186 -7.99 12.42 31.09
CA SER A 186 -7.87 12.22 32.54
C SER A 186 -8.31 10.83 33.04
N PHE A 187 -9.03 10.03 32.23
CA PHE A 187 -9.57 8.72 32.61
C PHE A 187 -9.16 7.57 31.66
N CYS A 188 -8.17 7.78 30.79
CA CYS A 188 -7.95 6.91 29.62
C CYS A 188 -7.08 5.66 29.82
N LEU A 189 -6.39 5.49 30.95
CA LEU A 189 -5.40 4.43 31.14
C LEU A 189 -5.63 3.58 32.39
#